data_AF-A0A9N9ZJH2-F1
#
_entry.id   AF-A0A9N9ZJH2-F1
#
_cell.length_a   1.000
_cell.length_b   1.000
_cell.length_c   1.000
_cell.angle_alpha   90.00
_cell.angle_beta   90.00
_cell.angle_gamma   90.00
#
_symmetry.space_group_name_H-M   'P 1'
#
loop_
_entity.id
_entity.type
_entity.pdbx_description
1 polymer ?
#
loop_
_entity_poly.entity_id
_entity_poly.type
_entity_poly.pdbx_seq_one_letter_code
_entity_poly.pdbx_strand_id
1 'polypeptide(L)'
;MSGPYYEEYEPPPGPPPGYIYQQQQQQQQQQQQQQHQYQQNQQARTAYSRAPAGFPSPPQQPAAPASQWNEHMFYSNGNGTPFFNSLMKEFFSKLDPQGTGYITPEAFSSFLDACHFRVDDNVWKRSHKGNLMFSADDTADFELKAALEGFYFDHKVVVRNPRAKQLPYGGMPLLSLEGFADFMSVEFCADIDQHLSGLNHALRHYGIWPEKGTIPRHVFLARCPPELQRRIDESSVRCRSAAQTRINAHKAQKQLELQGQQNALDLIDGPRRYYYY
;
A
#
# COMPACT_ATOMS: atom_id res chain seq x y z
N MET A 1 -6.27 -46.04 24.51
CA MET A 1 -6.86 -45.31 23.37
C MET A 1 -7.73 -44.21 23.95
N SER A 2 -7.23 -42.98 23.94
CA SER A 2 -7.94 -41.80 24.46
C SER A 2 -7.84 -40.74 23.36
N GLY A 3 -8.98 -40.28 22.86
CA GLY A 3 -9.08 -39.33 21.74
C GLY A 3 -8.66 -37.89 22.14
N PRO A 4 -8.44 -37.01 21.16
CA PRO A 4 -8.03 -35.64 21.44
C PRO A 4 -9.21 -34.81 21.95
N TYR A 5 -8.95 -34.01 22.98
CA TYR A 5 -9.85 -32.96 23.46
C TYR A 5 -9.91 -31.85 22.41
N TYR A 6 -11.10 -31.55 21.90
CA TYR A 6 -11.38 -30.30 21.20
C TYR A 6 -11.66 -29.23 22.27
N GLU A 7 -10.86 -28.17 22.29
CA GLU A 7 -11.17 -26.95 23.02
C GLU A 7 -12.25 -26.18 22.23
N GLU A 8 -13.42 -26.07 22.84
CA GLU A 8 -14.59 -25.38 22.31
C GLU A 8 -14.34 -23.86 22.34
N TYR A 9 -14.19 -23.24 21.17
CA TYR A 9 -13.99 -21.80 21.04
C TYR A 9 -15.35 -21.09 21.09
N GLU A 10 -15.66 -20.44 22.21
CA GLU A 10 -16.79 -19.50 22.28
C GLU A 10 -16.43 -18.19 21.55
N PRO A 11 -17.23 -17.75 20.55
CA PRO A 11 -17.00 -16.46 19.91
C PRO A 11 -17.25 -15.32 20.91
N PRO A 12 -16.51 -14.19 20.80
CA PRO A 12 -16.70 -13.06 21.69
C PRO A 12 -18.13 -12.50 21.58
N PRO A 13 -18.73 -12.01 22.69
CA PRO A 13 -20.07 -11.46 22.67
C PRO A 13 -20.16 -10.31 21.68
N GLY A 14 -21.17 -10.35 20.81
CA GLY A 14 -21.46 -9.28 19.86
C GLY A 14 -21.70 -7.93 20.59
N PRO A 15 -21.51 -6.80 19.89
CA PRO A 15 -21.75 -5.50 20.49
C PRO A 15 -23.20 -5.41 21.01
N PRO A 16 -23.43 -4.74 22.16
CA PRO A 16 -24.74 -4.67 22.77
C PRO A 16 -25.76 -4.02 21.81
N PRO A 17 -27.05 -4.42 21.85
CA PRO A 17 -28.09 -3.81 21.03
C PRO A 17 -28.11 -2.29 21.23
N GLY A 18 -27.88 -1.53 20.16
CA GLY A 18 -27.83 -0.06 20.20
C GLY A 18 -26.45 0.56 20.01
N TYR A 19 -25.36 -0.21 20.06
CA TYR A 19 -23.99 0.32 19.88
C TYR A 19 -23.80 0.95 18.48
N ILE A 20 -24.40 0.36 17.44
CA ILE A 20 -24.38 0.89 16.07
C ILE A 20 -25.13 2.23 15.98
N TYR A 21 -26.28 2.35 16.65
CA TYR A 21 -27.05 3.61 16.67
C TYR A 21 -26.31 4.72 17.43
N GLN A 22 -25.61 4.37 18.51
CA GLN A 22 -24.82 5.33 19.28
C GLN A 22 -23.56 5.80 18.50
N GLN A 23 -22.91 4.89 17.77
CA GLN A 23 -21.76 5.22 16.92
C GLN A 23 -22.18 6.10 15.72
N GLN A 24 -23.36 5.86 15.16
CA GLN A 24 -23.90 6.63 14.04
C GLN A 24 -24.33 8.05 14.46
N GLN A 25 -24.87 8.22 15.68
CA GLN A 25 -25.14 9.57 16.23
C GLN A 25 -23.86 10.35 16.53
N GLN A 26 -22.80 9.72 17.05
CA GLN A 26 -21.54 10.41 17.29
C GLN A 26 -20.86 10.88 15.98
N GLN A 27 -20.91 10.08 14.91
CA GLN A 27 -20.39 10.51 13.61
C GLN A 27 -21.18 11.68 13.00
N GLN A 28 -22.51 11.73 13.17
CA GLN A 28 -23.31 12.87 12.69
C GLN A 28 -23.02 14.16 13.46
N GLN A 29 -22.79 14.11 14.77
CA GLN A 29 -22.41 15.29 15.55
C GLN A 29 -21.02 15.83 15.17
N GLN A 30 -20.04 14.96 14.89
CA GLN A 30 -18.72 15.41 14.43
C GLN A 30 -18.77 16.07 13.04
N GLN A 31 -19.61 15.58 12.12
CA GLN A 31 -19.78 16.23 10.81
C GLN A 31 -20.42 17.62 10.92
N GLN A 32 -21.38 17.82 11.81
CA GLN A 32 -21.99 19.14 12.01
C GLN A 32 -21.02 20.15 12.65
N GLN A 33 -20.13 19.72 13.54
CA GLN A 33 -19.12 20.61 14.12
C GLN A 33 -18.05 21.03 13.09
N GLN A 34 -17.62 20.13 12.21
CA GLN A 34 -16.67 20.51 11.13
C GLN A 34 -17.29 21.50 10.14
N GLN A 35 -18.57 21.35 9.78
CA GLN A 35 -19.24 22.32 8.89
C GLN A 35 -19.34 23.73 9.51
N HIS A 36 -19.63 23.84 10.81
CA HIS A 36 -19.69 25.14 11.49
C HIS A 36 -18.31 25.82 11.55
N GLN A 37 -17.23 25.06 11.75
CA GLN A 37 -15.88 25.59 11.78
C GLN A 37 -15.42 26.09 10.39
N TYR A 38 -15.83 25.41 9.31
CA TYR A 38 -15.55 25.85 7.95
C TYR A 38 -16.29 27.15 7.58
N GLN A 39 -17.55 27.32 7.99
CA GLN A 39 -18.28 28.58 7.76
C GLN A 39 -17.71 29.75 8.56
N GLN A 40 -17.27 29.53 9.80
CA GLN A 40 -16.67 30.58 10.63
C GLN A 40 -15.33 31.08 10.06
N ASN A 41 -14.51 30.17 9.49
CA ASN A 41 -13.24 30.54 8.85
C ASN A 41 -13.43 31.33 7.53
N GLN A 42 -14.53 31.11 6.79
CA GLN A 42 -14.83 31.90 5.60
C GLN A 42 -15.29 33.32 5.94
N GLN A 43 -16.06 33.50 7.02
CA GLN A 43 -16.48 34.84 7.49
C GLN A 43 -15.32 35.64 8.09
N ALA A 44 -14.34 34.97 8.72
CA ALA A 44 -13.14 35.65 9.21
C ALA A 44 -12.28 36.23 8.06
N ARG A 45 -12.29 35.65 6.85
CA ARG A 45 -11.51 36.19 5.71
C ARG A 45 -12.10 37.46 5.08
N THR A 46 -13.39 37.71 5.19
CA THR A 46 -14.01 38.94 4.64
C THR A 46 -13.94 40.13 5.59
N ALA A 47 -13.67 39.91 6.89
CA ALA A 47 -13.63 40.98 7.90
C ALA A 47 -12.31 41.79 7.90
N TYR A 48 -11.20 41.27 7.34
CA TYR A 48 -9.89 41.95 7.38
C TYR A 48 -9.56 42.83 6.15
N SER A 49 -10.48 42.97 5.19
CA SER A 49 -10.21 43.74 3.96
C SER A 49 -10.49 45.25 4.06
N ARG A 50 -10.87 45.77 5.24
CA ARG A 50 -11.05 47.21 5.44
C ARG A 50 -9.96 47.77 6.34
N ALA A 51 -8.81 48.09 5.75
CA ALA A 51 -7.80 48.89 6.41
C ALA A 51 -8.34 50.31 6.69
N PRO A 52 -7.97 50.95 7.81
CA PRO A 52 -8.29 52.36 8.08
C PRO A 52 -7.71 53.26 6.97
N ALA A 53 -8.44 54.32 6.61
CA ALA A 53 -7.99 55.28 5.61
C ALA A 53 -6.67 55.95 6.05
N GLY A 54 -5.61 55.81 5.26
CA GLY A 54 -4.32 56.51 5.48
C GLY A 54 -3.04 55.69 5.24
N PHE A 55 -3.12 54.37 5.08
CA PHE A 55 -1.94 53.55 4.76
C PHE A 55 -1.83 53.26 3.26
N PRO A 56 -0.65 53.43 2.63
CA PRO A 56 -0.43 52.99 1.26
C PRO A 56 -0.60 51.48 1.18
N SER A 57 -1.30 51.01 0.15
CA SER A 57 -1.45 49.59 -0.13
C SER A 57 -0.06 48.94 -0.16
N PRO A 58 0.17 47.80 0.53
CA PRO A 58 1.39 47.05 0.32
C PRO A 58 1.54 46.73 -1.17
N PRO A 59 2.77 46.76 -1.72
CA PRO A 59 2.98 46.44 -3.13
C PRO A 59 2.31 45.10 -3.43
N GLN A 60 1.36 45.13 -4.37
CA GLN A 60 0.71 43.92 -4.85
C GLN A 60 1.82 42.97 -5.30
N GLN A 61 2.01 41.87 -4.58
CA GLN A 61 2.81 40.77 -5.11
C GLN A 61 2.24 40.43 -6.48
N PRO A 62 3.09 40.26 -7.52
CA PRO A 62 2.62 39.79 -8.81
C PRO A 62 1.71 38.59 -8.58
N ALA A 63 0.51 38.63 -9.17
CA ALA A 63 -0.39 37.48 -9.11
C ALA A 63 0.41 36.24 -9.51
N ALA A 64 0.44 35.22 -8.63
CA ALA A 64 1.11 33.97 -8.95
C ALA A 64 0.57 33.50 -10.32
N PRO A 65 1.44 33.12 -11.27
CA PRO A 65 0.99 32.66 -12.57
C PRO A 65 -0.06 31.58 -12.37
N ALA A 66 -1.17 31.68 -13.10
CA ALA A 66 -2.25 30.70 -13.02
C ALA A 66 -1.65 29.30 -13.20
N SER A 67 -1.92 28.41 -12.25
CA SER A 67 -1.38 27.06 -12.28
C SER A 67 -1.76 26.39 -13.60
N GLN A 68 -0.79 25.86 -14.34
CA GLN A 68 -1.07 25.16 -15.61
C GLN A 68 -1.69 23.76 -15.39
N TRP A 69 -2.00 23.43 -14.14
CA TRP A 69 -2.63 22.20 -13.69
C TRP A 69 -4.15 22.36 -13.69
N ASN A 70 -4.76 22.20 -14.87
CA ASN A 70 -6.20 22.40 -15.07
C ASN A 70 -6.99 21.07 -15.16
N GLU A 71 -6.30 19.94 -15.13
CA GLU A 71 -6.89 18.61 -15.30
C GLU A 71 -6.92 17.85 -13.97
N HIS A 72 -8.00 17.12 -13.73
CA HIS A 72 -8.12 16.27 -12.55
C HIS A 72 -7.26 15.01 -12.69
N MET A 73 -6.61 14.61 -11.60
CA MET A 73 -5.76 13.41 -11.56
C MET A 73 -6.57 12.11 -11.49
N PHE A 74 -7.76 12.17 -10.89
CA PHE A 74 -8.57 10.98 -10.63
C PHE A 74 -10.02 11.16 -11.07
N TYR A 75 -10.60 10.08 -11.55
CA TYR A 75 -12.05 9.95 -11.64
C TYR A 75 -12.67 9.86 -10.23
N SER A 76 -13.98 10.05 -10.14
CA SER A 76 -14.70 10.02 -8.85
C SER A 76 -14.61 8.67 -8.12
N ASN A 77 -14.33 7.59 -8.84
CA ASN A 77 -14.14 6.24 -8.29
C ASN A 77 -12.69 5.97 -7.81
N GLY A 78 -11.78 6.93 -7.97
CA GLY A 78 -10.38 6.83 -7.56
C GLY A 78 -9.42 6.30 -8.63
N ASN A 79 -9.92 5.93 -9.81
CA ASN A 79 -9.05 5.51 -10.92
C ASN A 79 -8.30 6.71 -11.50
N GLY A 80 -7.07 6.50 -11.95
CA GLY A 80 -6.28 7.50 -12.67
C GLY A 80 -6.95 7.97 -13.97
N THR A 81 -6.95 9.28 -14.21
CA THR A 81 -7.34 9.84 -15.51
C THR A 81 -6.23 9.64 -16.55
N PRO A 82 -6.50 9.84 -17.87
CA PRO A 82 -5.44 9.85 -18.88
C PRO A 82 -4.31 10.83 -18.59
N PHE A 83 -4.61 11.95 -17.93
CA PHE A 83 -3.62 12.93 -17.49
C PHE A 83 -2.69 12.35 -16.42
N PHE A 84 -3.27 11.70 -15.40
CA PHE A 84 -2.50 11.00 -14.38
C PHE A 84 -1.66 9.86 -14.97
N ASN A 85 -2.25 9.05 -15.85
CA ASN A 85 -1.54 7.95 -16.51
C ASN A 85 -0.39 8.46 -17.39
N SER A 86 -0.54 9.62 -18.01
CA SER A 86 0.55 10.27 -18.75
C SER A 86 1.68 10.69 -17.81
N LEU A 87 1.35 11.25 -16.64
CA LEU A 87 2.35 11.59 -15.63
C LEU A 87 3.08 10.33 -15.12
N MET A 88 2.36 9.26 -14.82
CA MET A 88 2.95 8.00 -14.38
C MET A 88 3.84 7.39 -15.47
N LYS A 89 3.45 7.48 -16.73
CA LYS A 89 4.27 7.05 -17.87
C LYS A 89 5.58 7.84 -17.97
N GLU A 90 5.56 9.15 -17.73
CA GLU A 90 6.79 9.96 -17.69
C GLU A 90 7.73 9.48 -16.58
N PHE A 91 7.23 9.27 -15.35
CA PHE A 91 8.04 8.69 -14.27
C PHE A 91 8.59 7.32 -14.66
N PHE A 92 7.73 6.43 -15.13
CA PHE A 92 8.11 5.07 -15.52
C PHE A 92 9.23 5.07 -16.56
N SER A 93 9.18 5.97 -17.55
CA SER A 93 10.24 6.09 -18.56
C SER A 93 11.61 6.45 -17.98
N LYS A 94 11.65 7.14 -16.83
CA LYS A 94 12.89 7.45 -16.11
C LYS A 94 13.37 6.27 -15.27
N LEU A 95 12.43 5.44 -14.80
CA LEU A 95 12.71 4.25 -14.00
C LEU A 95 13.11 3.03 -14.85
N ASP A 96 12.63 2.96 -16.10
CA ASP A 96 12.96 1.94 -17.10
C ASP A 96 13.68 2.59 -18.31
N PRO A 97 14.93 3.07 -18.14
CA PRO A 97 15.66 3.75 -19.22
C PRO A 97 15.96 2.84 -20.41
N GLN A 98 15.88 1.51 -20.23
CA GLN A 98 16.10 0.53 -21.29
C GLN A 98 14.81 0.18 -22.05
N GLY A 99 13.65 0.70 -21.63
CA GLY A 99 12.37 0.46 -22.30
C GLY A 99 11.96 -1.01 -22.30
N THR A 100 12.30 -1.75 -21.24
CA THR A 100 11.97 -3.17 -21.08
C THR A 100 10.47 -3.42 -20.88
N GLY A 101 9.72 -2.38 -20.48
CA GLY A 101 8.31 -2.44 -20.10
C GLY A 101 8.09 -2.80 -18.64
N TYR A 102 9.17 -2.99 -17.86
CA TYR A 102 9.11 -3.35 -16.46
C TYR A 102 10.18 -2.64 -15.62
N ILE A 103 9.88 -2.33 -14.36
CA ILE A 103 10.85 -1.80 -13.40
C ILE A 103 11.16 -2.83 -12.31
N THR A 104 12.40 -2.82 -11.82
CA THR A 104 12.81 -3.71 -10.74
C THR A 104 12.32 -3.19 -9.38
N PRO A 105 12.26 -4.06 -8.35
CA PRO A 105 11.93 -3.64 -6.99
C PRO A 105 12.79 -2.49 -6.47
N GLU A 106 14.07 -2.45 -6.82
CA GLU A 106 15.01 -1.40 -6.40
C GLU A 106 14.70 -0.06 -7.07
N ALA A 107 14.41 -0.07 -8.38
CA ALA A 107 14.03 1.14 -9.10
C ALA A 107 12.72 1.72 -8.54
N PHE A 108 11.74 0.85 -8.28
CA PHE A 108 10.48 1.24 -7.65
C PHE A 108 10.68 1.76 -6.22
N SER A 109 11.44 1.05 -5.39
CA SER A 109 11.78 1.48 -4.02
C SER A 109 12.49 2.83 -3.99
N SER A 110 13.43 3.06 -4.92
CA SER A 110 14.15 4.34 -5.03
C SER A 110 13.22 5.48 -5.46
N PHE A 111 12.24 5.19 -6.31
CA PHE A 111 11.20 6.16 -6.66
C PHE A 111 10.33 6.53 -5.47
N LEU A 112 9.94 5.56 -4.63
CA LEU A 112 9.19 5.84 -3.39
C LEU A 112 10.00 6.73 -2.44
N ASP A 113 11.32 6.50 -2.33
CA ASP A 113 12.21 7.38 -1.57
C ASP A 113 12.24 8.81 -2.14
N ALA A 114 12.30 8.97 -3.47
CA ALA A 114 12.22 10.28 -4.13
C ALA A 114 10.86 10.97 -3.92
N CYS A 115 9.79 10.18 -3.74
CA CYS A 115 8.47 10.65 -3.32
C CYS A 115 8.35 10.84 -1.80
N HIS A 116 9.43 10.75 -1.03
CA HIS A 116 9.45 10.88 0.43
C HIS A 116 8.46 9.96 1.16
N PHE A 117 8.19 8.77 0.61
CA PHE A 117 7.43 7.76 1.35
C PHE A 117 8.19 7.38 2.62
N ARG A 118 7.44 7.09 3.69
CA ARG A 118 8.06 6.58 4.91
C ARG A 118 8.63 5.21 4.62
N VAL A 119 9.69 4.82 5.34
CA VAL A 119 10.25 3.46 5.20
C VAL A 119 9.19 2.40 5.48
N ASP A 120 8.27 2.65 6.42
CA ASP A 120 7.17 1.75 6.73
C ASP A 120 6.19 1.55 5.57
N ASP A 121 6.05 2.54 4.68
CA ASP A 121 5.15 2.49 3.52
C ASP A 121 5.87 1.91 2.28
N ASN A 122 7.21 1.95 2.26
CA ASN A 122 8.02 1.26 1.26
C ASN A 122 8.20 -0.22 1.62
N VAL A 123 7.25 -1.05 1.19
CA VAL A 123 7.15 -2.49 1.52
C VAL A 123 8.46 -3.24 1.27
N TRP A 124 9.11 -3.00 0.13
CA TRP A 124 10.36 -3.69 -0.23
C TRP A 124 11.49 -3.29 0.73
N LYS A 125 11.70 -1.98 0.92
CA LYS A 125 12.76 -1.46 1.79
C LYS A 125 12.57 -1.83 3.26
N ARG A 126 11.34 -1.77 3.77
CA ARG A 126 10.99 -2.25 5.13
C ARG A 126 11.35 -3.71 5.36
N SER A 127 11.20 -4.51 4.31
CA SER A 127 11.37 -5.98 4.34
C SER A 127 12.76 -6.42 3.93
N HIS A 128 13.66 -5.47 3.64
CA HIS A 128 15.06 -5.71 3.30
C HIS A 128 15.88 -6.10 4.54
N LYS A 129 15.56 -7.28 5.07
CA LYS A 129 16.16 -7.86 6.27
C LYS A 129 16.49 -9.32 5.95
N GLY A 130 17.77 -9.61 5.78
CA GLY A 130 18.22 -10.98 5.55
C GLY A 130 18.01 -11.86 6.78
N ASN A 131 18.02 -13.17 6.57
CA ASN A 131 18.07 -14.16 7.65
C ASN A 131 19.09 -15.26 7.33
N LEU A 132 19.25 -16.24 8.23
CA LEU A 132 20.27 -17.28 8.09
C LEU A 132 20.08 -18.16 6.83
N MET A 133 18.86 -18.21 6.27
CA MET A 133 18.48 -19.12 5.18
C MET A 133 18.27 -18.40 3.84
N PHE A 134 17.91 -17.12 3.85
CA PHE A 134 17.54 -16.34 2.66
C PHE A 134 18.16 -14.94 2.68
N SER A 135 18.46 -14.42 1.49
CA SER A 135 19.02 -13.08 1.37
C SER A 135 18.00 -12.00 1.75
N ALA A 136 18.49 -10.78 2.02
CA ALA A 136 17.63 -9.63 2.26
C ALA A 136 16.77 -9.31 1.03
N ASP A 137 17.34 -9.46 -0.18
CA ASP A 137 16.64 -9.27 -1.45
C ASP A 137 15.51 -10.29 -1.62
N ASP A 138 15.76 -11.58 -1.34
CA ASP A 138 14.71 -12.61 -1.46
C ASP A 138 13.52 -12.30 -0.54
N THR A 139 13.80 -11.86 0.69
CA THR A 139 12.76 -11.51 1.67
C THR A 139 11.99 -10.27 1.24
N ALA A 140 12.69 -9.24 0.75
CA ALA A 140 12.07 -8.01 0.26
C ALA A 140 11.23 -8.23 -0.99
N ASP A 141 11.74 -9.01 -1.94
CA ASP A 141 11.03 -9.40 -3.17
C ASP A 141 9.77 -10.20 -2.85
N PHE A 142 9.85 -11.14 -1.89
CA PHE A 142 8.70 -11.93 -1.45
C PHE A 142 7.59 -11.05 -0.88
N GLU A 143 7.92 -10.11 0.00
CA GLU A 143 6.94 -9.21 0.62
C GLU A 143 6.34 -8.22 -0.39
N LEU A 144 7.17 -7.65 -1.27
CA LEU A 144 6.67 -6.80 -2.35
C LEU A 144 5.74 -7.58 -3.27
N LYS A 145 6.13 -8.78 -3.69
CA LYS A 145 5.30 -9.66 -4.54
C LYS A 145 3.95 -9.95 -3.88
N ALA A 146 3.95 -10.27 -2.58
CA ALA A 146 2.71 -10.51 -1.85
C ALA A 146 1.79 -9.28 -1.83
N ALA A 147 2.34 -8.07 -1.69
CA ALA A 147 1.57 -6.83 -1.77
C ALA A 147 0.98 -6.59 -3.17
N LEU A 148 1.79 -6.79 -4.22
CA LEU A 148 1.32 -6.63 -5.61
C LEU A 148 0.21 -7.64 -5.96
N GLU A 149 0.39 -8.91 -5.57
CA GLU A 149 -0.63 -9.96 -5.73
C GLU A 149 -1.91 -9.62 -4.96
N GLY A 150 -1.80 -9.03 -3.76
CA GLY A 150 -2.94 -8.63 -2.94
C GLY A 150 -3.83 -7.59 -3.62
N PHE A 151 -3.24 -6.62 -4.30
CA PHE A 151 -3.96 -5.56 -5.02
C PHE A 151 -4.26 -5.88 -6.48
N TYR A 152 -3.78 -7.03 -6.98
CA TYR A 152 -3.79 -7.38 -8.40
C TYR A 152 -3.08 -6.35 -9.28
N PHE A 153 -1.99 -5.77 -8.78
CA PHE A 153 -1.16 -4.90 -9.61
C PHE A 153 -0.42 -5.74 -10.64
N ASP A 154 -0.43 -5.30 -11.89
CA ASP A 154 0.20 -6.03 -12.99
C ASP A 154 1.73 -6.11 -12.81
N HIS A 155 2.25 -7.33 -12.80
CA HIS A 155 3.66 -7.60 -12.58
C HIS A 155 4.06 -8.95 -13.17
N LYS A 156 5.35 -9.07 -13.50
CA LYS A 156 5.97 -10.32 -13.95
C LYS A 156 6.92 -10.83 -12.88
N VAL A 157 6.82 -12.11 -12.52
CA VAL A 157 7.75 -12.72 -11.57
C VAL A 157 8.90 -13.38 -12.32
N VAL A 158 10.13 -13.11 -11.89
CA VAL A 158 11.35 -13.74 -12.42
C VAL A 158 12.22 -14.28 -11.29
N VAL A 159 13.16 -15.17 -11.65
CA VAL A 159 14.16 -15.67 -10.70
C VAL A 159 15.31 -14.66 -10.63
N ARG A 160 15.58 -14.11 -9.44
CA ARG A 160 16.69 -13.16 -9.24
C ARG A 160 18.04 -13.81 -9.46
N ASN A 161 18.28 -14.91 -8.74
CA ASN A 161 19.53 -15.66 -8.83
C ASN A 161 19.26 -17.16 -8.96
N PRO A 162 19.36 -17.72 -10.19
CA PRO A 162 19.07 -19.14 -10.41
C PRO A 162 20.06 -20.09 -9.71
N ARG A 163 21.19 -19.58 -9.19
CA ARG A 163 22.19 -20.37 -8.47
C ARG A 163 22.00 -20.34 -6.95
N ALA A 164 21.14 -19.46 -6.44
CA ALA A 164 20.86 -19.35 -5.01
C ALA A 164 19.60 -20.12 -4.63
N LYS A 165 19.53 -20.56 -3.38
CA LYS A 165 18.32 -21.16 -2.82
C LYS A 165 17.20 -20.11 -2.79
N GLN A 166 16.14 -20.37 -3.54
CA GLN A 166 14.99 -19.46 -3.61
C GLN A 166 14.03 -19.69 -2.43
N LEU A 167 13.38 -18.63 -1.98
CA LEU A 167 12.21 -18.75 -1.10
C LEU A 167 11.11 -19.54 -1.83
N PRO A 168 10.50 -20.54 -1.18
CA PRO A 168 9.30 -21.19 -1.72
C PRO A 168 8.22 -20.14 -1.99
N TYR A 169 7.66 -20.15 -3.20
CA TYR A 169 6.67 -19.16 -3.68
C TYR A 169 7.19 -17.70 -3.75
N GLY A 170 8.50 -17.51 -3.61
CA GLY A 170 9.19 -16.24 -3.82
C GLY A 170 9.44 -15.95 -5.30
N GLY A 171 10.39 -15.06 -5.55
CA GLY A 171 10.73 -14.56 -6.87
C GLY A 171 10.67 -13.04 -6.91
N MET A 172 11.47 -12.46 -7.80
CA MET A 172 11.58 -11.02 -7.98
C MET A 172 10.39 -10.51 -8.79
N PRO A 173 9.52 -9.66 -8.24
CA PRO A 173 8.44 -9.05 -9.00
C PRO A 173 8.98 -7.85 -9.80
N LEU A 174 8.84 -7.93 -11.12
CA LEU A 174 9.06 -6.81 -12.03
C LEU A 174 7.72 -6.11 -12.28
N LEU A 175 7.61 -4.84 -11.87
CA LEU A 175 6.37 -4.08 -11.95
C LEU A 175 6.20 -3.48 -13.35
N SER A 176 5.05 -3.68 -13.99
CA SER A 176 4.78 -3.10 -15.31
C SER A 176 4.38 -1.62 -15.20
N LEU A 177 4.27 -0.93 -16.35
CA LEU A 177 3.73 0.44 -16.38
C LEU A 177 2.29 0.49 -15.84
N GLU A 178 1.47 -0.48 -16.20
CA GLU A 178 0.09 -0.56 -15.74
C GLU A 178 0.05 -0.78 -14.22
N GLY A 179 0.80 -1.77 -13.71
CA GLY A 179 0.89 -2.03 -12.28
C GLY A 179 1.46 -0.85 -11.49
N PHE A 180 2.44 -0.14 -12.04
CA PHE A 180 3.00 1.07 -11.44
C PHE A 180 1.98 2.19 -11.36
N ALA A 181 1.29 2.50 -12.46
CA ALA A 181 0.27 3.55 -12.47
C ALA A 181 -0.88 3.22 -11.52
N ASP A 182 -1.32 1.95 -11.50
CA ASP A 182 -2.38 1.49 -10.61
C ASP A 182 -1.97 1.56 -9.14
N PHE A 183 -0.73 1.15 -8.81
CA PHE A 183 -0.18 1.30 -7.46
C PHE A 183 -0.19 2.76 -7.01
N MET A 184 0.37 3.65 -7.84
CA MET A 184 0.44 5.07 -7.50
C MET A 184 -0.94 5.71 -7.43
N SER A 185 -1.90 5.23 -8.21
CA SER A 185 -3.28 5.70 -8.14
C SER A 185 -3.90 5.39 -6.77
N VAL A 186 -3.67 4.18 -6.24
CA VAL A 186 -4.17 3.78 -4.92
C VAL A 186 -3.54 4.65 -3.83
N GLU A 187 -2.21 4.77 -3.80
CA GLU A 187 -1.50 5.54 -2.76
C GLU A 187 -1.88 7.02 -2.77
N PHE A 188 -1.83 7.67 -3.94
CA PHE A 188 -2.11 9.09 -4.04
C PHE A 188 -3.59 9.42 -3.91
N CYS A 189 -4.51 8.53 -4.32
CA CYS A 189 -5.93 8.77 -4.14
C CYS A 189 -6.40 8.51 -2.71
N ALA A 190 -5.75 7.58 -1.99
CA ALA A 190 -6.06 7.27 -0.60
C ALA A 190 -5.70 8.43 0.35
N ASP A 191 -4.47 8.96 0.24
CA ASP A 191 -4.02 10.08 1.07
C ASP A 191 -3.02 10.97 0.33
N ILE A 192 -3.52 11.88 -0.52
CA ILE A 192 -2.64 12.81 -1.22
C ILE A 192 -1.99 13.83 -0.28
N ASP A 193 -2.62 14.16 0.86
CA ASP A 193 -2.12 15.22 1.74
C ASP A 193 -0.79 14.80 2.39
N GLN A 194 -0.62 13.51 2.67
CA GLN A 194 0.66 12.93 3.07
C GLN A 194 1.71 12.93 1.94
N HIS A 195 1.30 12.72 0.69
CA HIS A 195 2.22 12.44 -0.42
C HIS A 195 2.52 13.62 -1.37
N LEU A 196 1.72 14.70 -1.33
CA LEU A 196 1.80 15.78 -2.32
C LEU A 196 3.17 16.49 -2.34
N SER A 197 3.75 16.69 -1.17
CA SER A 197 5.07 17.34 -1.05
C SER A 197 6.17 16.49 -1.70
N GLY A 198 6.10 15.17 -1.48
CA GLY A 198 6.99 14.17 -2.04
C GLY A 198 6.81 13.98 -3.55
N LEU A 199 5.57 13.91 -4.04
CA LEU A 199 5.31 13.87 -5.49
C LEU A 199 5.87 15.12 -6.20
N ASN A 200 5.70 16.30 -5.60
CA ASN A 200 6.31 17.53 -6.11
C ASN A 200 7.85 17.51 -6.05
N HIS A 201 8.44 16.82 -5.06
CA HIS A 201 9.88 16.60 -5.03
C HIS A 201 10.32 15.68 -6.17
N ALA A 202 9.63 14.55 -6.37
CA ALA A 202 9.91 13.61 -7.44
C ALA A 202 9.81 14.27 -8.82
N LEU A 203 8.80 15.09 -9.09
CA LEU A 203 8.69 15.87 -10.35
C LEU A 203 9.97 16.66 -10.65
N ARG A 204 10.51 17.36 -9.64
CA ARG A 204 11.74 18.13 -9.78
C ARG A 204 12.96 17.22 -9.93
N HIS A 205 13.03 16.15 -9.14
CA HIS A 205 14.13 15.19 -9.17
C HIS A 205 14.29 14.54 -10.56
N TYR A 206 13.18 14.14 -11.17
CA TYR A 206 13.15 13.48 -12.47
C TYR A 206 13.01 14.44 -13.67
N GLY A 207 12.86 15.75 -13.41
CA GLY A 207 12.73 16.79 -14.43
C GLY A 207 11.46 16.65 -15.28
N ILE A 208 10.34 16.26 -14.68
CA ILE A 208 9.07 16.03 -15.37
C ILE A 208 8.22 17.30 -15.33
N TRP A 209 7.79 17.74 -16.51
CA TRP A 209 6.95 18.92 -16.75
C TRP A 209 7.38 20.17 -15.95
N PRO A 210 8.66 20.58 -16.02
CA PRO A 210 9.17 21.73 -15.27
C PRO A 210 8.38 23.02 -15.56
N GLU A 211 7.84 23.15 -16.76
CA GLU A 211 7.02 24.27 -17.21
C GLU A 211 5.68 24.41 -16.47
N LYS A 212 5.13 23.31 -15.92
CA LYS A 212 3.88 23.32 -15.15
C LYS A 212 4.09 23.70 -13.69
N GLY A 213 5.33 23.66 -13.20
CA GLY A 213 5.64 23.94 -11.80
C GLY A 213 5.05 22.89 -10.83
N THR A 214 4.78 23.28 -9.59
CA THR A 214 4.29 22.35 -8.57
C THR A 214 2.82 22.02 -8.75
N ILE A 215 2.47 20.75 -8.59
CA ILE A 215 1.09 20.27 -8.59
C ILE A 215 0.35 20.89 -7.39
N PRO A 216 -0.78 21.58 -7.62
CA PRO A 216 -1.60 22.13 -6.56
C PRO A 216 -2.57 21.07 -6.02
N ARG A 217 -2.93 21.16 -4.74
CA ARG A 217 -3.81 20.18 -4.06
C ARG A 217 -5.19 20.00 -4.72
N HIS A 218 -5.71 21.02 -5.41
CA HIS A 218 -7.07 21.02 -5.94
C HIS A 218 -7.28 20.11 -7.17
N VAL A 219 -6.21 19.62 -7.82
CA VAL A 219 -6.36 18.65 -8.94
C VAL A 219 -6.68 17.24 -8.46
N PHE A 220 -6.55 17.00 -7.15
CA PHE A 220 -6.82 15.73 -6.51
C PHE A 220 -8.18 15.73 -5.80
N LEU A 221 -8.71 14.55 -5.53
CA LEU A 221 -9.95 14.39 -4.77
C LEU A 221 -9.77 14.91 -3.34
N ALA A 222 -10.84 15.48 -2.78
CA ALA A 222 -10.83 15.99 -1.41
C ALA A 222 -10.78 14.87 -0.37
N ARG A 223 -11.26 13.68 -0.71
CA ARG A 223 -11.32 12.49 0.17
C ARG A 223 -11.19 11.21 -0.65
N CYS A 224 -10.72 10.15 -0.01
CA CYS A 224 -10.70 8.81 -0.58
C CYS A 224 -12.13 8.37 -0.98
N PRO A 225 -12.35 7.92 -2.23
CA PRO A 225 -13.63 7.38 -2.67
C PRO A 225 -13.99 6.06 -1.96
N PRO A 226 -15.29 5.79 -1.69
CA PRO A 226 -15.72 4.53 -1.09
C PRO A 226 -15.30 3.29 -1.89
N GLU A 227 -15.28 3.39 -3.22
CA GLU A 227 -14.87 2.31 -4.13
C GLU A 227 -13.40 1.96 -3.93
N LEU A 228 -12.53 2.96 -3.80
CA LEU A 228 -11.11 2.76 -3.52
C LEU A 228 -10.90 2.18 -2.11
N GLN A 229 -11.61 2.71 -1.10
CA GLN A 229 -11.53 2.17 0.26
C GLN A 229 -11.91 0.69 0.29
N ARG A 230 -12.98 0.32 -0.42
CA ARG A 230 -13.38 -1.09 -0.56
C ARG A 230 -12.29 -1.92 -1.23
N ARG A 231 -11.63 -1.42 -2.28
CA ARG A 231 -10.50 -2.12 -2.93
C ARG A 231 -9.34 -2.36 -1.95
N ILE A 232 -9.03 -1.38 -1.10
CA ILE A 232 -8.01 -1.49 -0.05
C ILE A 232 -8.40 -2.54 1.01
N ASP A 233 -9.65 -2.52 1.46
CA ASP A 233 -10.17 -3.47 2.46
C ASP A 233 -10.15 -4.91 1.92
N GLU A 234 -10.62 -5.11 0.69
CA GLU A 234 -10.61 -6.40 0.01
C GLU A 234 -9.18 -6.92 -0.21
N SER A 235 -8.24 -6.04 -0.58
CA SER A 235 -6.81 -6.38 -0.69
C SER A 235 -6.25 -6.84 0.66
N SER A 236 -6.55 -6.10 1.72
CA SER A 236 -6.12 -6.45 3.09
C SER A 236 -6.66 -7.81 3.54
N VAL A 237 -7.91 -8.15 3.17
CA VAL A 237 -8.48 -9.48 3.41
C VAL A 237 -7.75 -10.56 2.61
N ARG A 238 -7.48 -10.33 1.32
CA ARG A 238 -6.74 -11.27 0.47
C ARG A 238 -5.34 -11.55 1.00
N CYS A 239 -4.58 -10.51 1.34
CA CYS A 239 -3.24 -10.66 1.91
C CYS A 239 -3.25 -11.50 3.19
N ARG A 240 -4.19 -11.24 4.11
CA ARG A 240 -4.33 -12.02 5.35
C ARG A 240 -4.71 -13.47 5.10
N SER A 241 -5.66 -13.72 4.19
CA SER A 241 -6.09 -15.07 3.82
C SER A 241 -4.96 -15.88 3.16
N ALA A 242 -4.22 -15.25 2.25
CA ALA A 242 -3.06 -15.87 1.60
C ALA A 242 -1.95 -16.19 2.61
N ALA A 243 -1.63 -15.26 3.52
CA ALA A 243 -0.67 -15.49 4.59
C ALA A 243 -1.09 -16.66 5.49
N GLN A 244 -2.36 -16.71 5.91
CA GLN A 244 -2.90 -17.79 6.73
C GLN A 244 -2.83 -19.15 6.03
N THR A 245 -3.15 -19.18 4.73
CA THR A 245 -3.08 -20.40 3.91
C THR A 245 -1.63 -20.92 3.82
N ARG A 246 -0.65 -20.03 3.63
CA ARG A 246 0.77 -20.39 3.60
C ARG A 246 1.24 -20.94 4.95
N ILE A 247 0.84 -20.32 6.07
CA ILE A 247 1.15 -20.82 7.42
C ILE A 247 0.56 -22.22 7.64
N ASN A 248 -0.70 -22.43 7.25
CA ASN A 248 -1.38 -23.71 7.40
C ASN A 248 -0.72 -24.80 6.55
N ALA A 249 -0.35 -24.49 5.30
CA ALA A 249 0.35 -25.43 4.41
C ALA A 249 1.71 -25.84 4.98
N HIS A 250 2.49 -24.90 5.51
CA HIS A 250 3.78 -25.21 6.14
C HIS A 250 3.62 -26.06 7.40
N LYS A 251 2.62 -25.77 8.24
CA LYS A 251 2.30 -26.60 9.42
C LYS A 251 1.92 -28.03 9.01
N ALA A 252 1.08 -28.18 7.99
CA ALA A 252 0.68 -29.50 7.48
C ALA A 252 1.88 -30.27 6.92
N GLN A 253 2.76 -29.62 6.16
CA GLN A 253 3.99 -30.24 5.66
C GLN A 253 4.87 -30.73 6.81
N LYS A 254 5.10 -29.91 7.85
CA LYS A 254 5.89 -30.30 9.01
C LYS A 254 5.27 -31.48 9.77
N GLN A 255 3.94 -31.51 9.89
CA GLN A 255 3.24 -32.62 10.51
C GLN A 255 3.44 -33.93 9.73
N LEU A 256 3.37 -33.87 8.40
CA LEU A 256 3.61 -35.02 7.53
C LEU A 256 5.07 -35.50 7.62
N GLU A 257 6.04 -34.58 7.68
CA GLU A 257 7.45 -34.91 7.86
C GLU A 257 7.69 -35.63 9.19
N LEU A 258 7.11 -35.13 10.29
CA LEU A 258 7.21 -35.75 11.62
C LEU A 258 6.53 -37.12 11.66
N GLN A 259 5.34 -37.25 11.08
CA GLN A 259 4.65 -38.53 10.99
C GLN A 259 5.44 -39.54 10.15
N GLY A 260 6.04 -39.11 9.04
CA GLY A 260 6.91 -39.95 8.21
C GLY A 260 8.15 -40.41 8.96
N GLN A 261 8.79 -39.52 9.73
CA GLN A 261 9.93 -39.88 10.59
C GLN A 261 9.53 -40.89 11.67
N GLN A 262 8.41 -40.68 12.34
CA GLN A 262 7.91 -41.61 13.36
C GLN A 262 7.62 -42.98 12.74
N ASN A 263 6.90 -43.03 11.62
CA ASN A 263 6.61 -44.28 10.93
C ASN A 263 7.89 -45.00 10.49
N ALA A 264 8.93 -44.28 10.06
CA ALA A 264 10.21 -44.86 9.70
C ALA A 264 10.95 -45.44 10.92
N LEU A 265 10.92 -44.73 12.07
CA LEU A 265 11.47 -45.25 13.32
C LEU A 265 10.73 -46.51 13.77
N ASP A 266 9.40 -46.54 13.71
CA ASP A 266 8.59 -47.70 14.09
C ASP A 266 8.91 -48.94 13.21
N LEU A 267 9.23 -48.74 11.92
CA LEU A 267 9.65 -49.81 11.01
C LEU A 267 11.06 -50.33 11.32
N ILE A 268 11.98 -49.45 11.74
CA ILE A 268 13.37 -49.82 12.07
C ILE A 268 13.45 -50.50 13.43
N ASP A 269 12.70 -50.01 14.43
CA ASP A 269 12.71 -50.57 15.78
C ASP A 269 12.06 -51.98 15.83
N GLY A 270 11.27 -52.31 14.80
CA GLY A 270 10.65 -53.63 14.62
C GLY A 270 9.74 -54.02 15.79
N PRO A 271 8.94 -55.09 15.65
CA PRO A 271 8.24 -55.60 16.82
C PRO A 271 9.30 -56.21 17.75
N ARG A 272 9.66 -55.50 18.84
CA ARG A 272 10.09 -56.18 20.08
C ARG A 272 8.92 -57.08 20.50
N ARG A 273 8.90 -58.29 19.91
CA ARG A 273 8.09 -59.40 20.38
C ARG A 273 8.60 -59.71 21.78
N TYR A 274 7.95 -59.13 22.78
CA TYR A 274 7.94 -59.71 24.10
C TYR A 274 7.24 -61.06 23.96
N TYR A 275 8.05 -62.11 23.75
CA TYR A 275 7.59 -63.47 24.00
C TYR A 275 7.44 -63.57 25.52
N TYR A 276 6.21 -63.42 26.00
CA TYR A 276 5.84 -63.93 27.31
C TYR A 276 5.52 -65.41 27.14
N TYR A 277 6.43 -66.23 27.68
CA TYR A 277 6.41 -67.68 27.90
C TYR A 277 6.62 -68.59 26.67
#